data_AF-A0A7X2Z9Z7-F1
#
_entry.id   AF-A0A7X2Z9Z7-F1
#
_cell.length_a   1.000
_cell.length_b   1.000
_cell.length_c   1.000
_cell.angle_alpha   90.00
_cell.angle_beta   90.00
_cell.angle_gamma   90.00
#
_symmetry.space_group_name_H-M   'P 1'
#
loop_
_entity.id
_entity.type
_entity.pdbx_description
1 polymer ?
#
loop_
_entity_poly.entity_id
_entity_poly.type
_entity_poly.pdbx_seq_one_letter_code
_entity_poly.pdbx_strand_id
1 'polypeptide(L)' 'MLISVSQEQYLALSREIESVRERMVQLGSELGLMHPEVHLCSQQLDVLLLRYYEIDKIRRSGGQGTKSLEVSASKEYTLC' A
#
# COMPACT_ATOMS: atom_id res chain seq x y z
N MET A 1 -18.16 -21.06 -12.60
CA MET A 1 -17.99 -19.64 -12.22
C MET A 1 -16.52 -19.45 -11.83
N LEU A 2 -15.68 -19.00 -12.76
CA LEU A 2 -14.24 -18.75 -12.52
C LEU A 2 -14.03 -17.26 -12.25
N ILE A 3 -14.57 -16.74 -11.13
CA ILE A 3 -14.01 -15.50 -10.61
C ILE A 3 -12.60 -15.89 -10.19
N SER A 4 -11.65 -15.44 -11.00
CA SER A 4 -10.26 -15.83 -10.98
C SER A 4 -9.74 -15.60 -9.57
N VAL A 5 -9.16 -16.60 -8.94
CA VAL A 5 -8.58 -16.53 -7.58
C VAL A 5 -7.68 -15.28 -7.40
N SER A 6 -7.08 -14.78 -8.49
CA SER A 6 -6.33 -13.51 -8.56
C SER A 6 -7.16 -12.24 -8.34
N GLN A 7 -8.42 -12.22 -8.75
CA GLN A 7 -9.33 -11.08 -8.58
C GLN A 7 -9.78 -10.95 -7.12
N GLU A 8 -10.08 -12.07 -6.46
CA GLU A 8 -10.44 -12.08 -5.04
C GLU A 8 -9.26 -11.65 -4.16
N GLN A 9 -8.06 -12.18 -4.44
CA GLN A 9 -6.84 -11.75 -3.76
C GLN A 9 -6.55 -10.26 -3.96
N TYR A 10 -6.73 -9.74 -5.17
CA TYR A 10 -6.56 -8.31 -5.46
C TYR A 10 -7.54 -7.45 -4.67
N LEU A 11 -8.82 -7.83 -4.61
CA LEU A 11 -9.84 -7.11 -3.84
C LEU A 11 -9.60 -7.19 -2.34
N ALA A 12 -9.22 -8.36 -1.83
CA ALA A 12 -8.88 -8.55 -0.42
C ALA A 12 -7.70 -7.65 -0.02
N LEU A 13 -6.63 -7.65 -0.83
CA LEU A 13 -5.46 -6.81 -0.60
C LEU A 13 -5.78 -5.32 -0.68
N SER A 14 -6.65 -4.91 -1.63
CA SER A 14 -7.11 -3.52 -1.73
C SER A 14 -7.85 -3.07 -0.46
N ARG A 15 -8.70 -3.93 0.10
CA ARG A 15 -9.42 -3.65 1.35
C ARG A 15 -8.48 -3.58 2.54
N GLU A 16 -7.49 -4.47 2.59
CA GLU A 16 -6.49 -4.47 3.65
C GLU A 16 -5.64 -3.19 3.62
N ILE A 17 -5.22 -2.74 2.44
CA ILE A 17 -4.53 -1.46 2.24
C ILE A 17 -5.37 -0.31 2.79
N GLU A 18 -6.65 -0.22 2.42
CA GLU A 18 -7.50 0.88 2.90
C GLU A 18 -7.70 0.82 4.42
N SER A 19 -7.89 -0.38 4.98
CA SER A 19 -8.03 -0.55 6.42
C SER A 19 -6.80 -0.09 7.21
N VAL A 20 -5.59 -0.42 6.74
CA VAL A 20 -4.35 0.04 7.39
C VAL A 20 -4.16 1.54 7.18
N ARG A 21 -4.53 2.08 6.00
CA ARG A 21 -4.49 3.51 5.71
C ARG A 21 -5.40 4.31 6.64
N GLU A 22 -6.64 3.88 6.81
CA GLU A 22 -7.60 4.50 7.74
C GLU A 22 -7.06 4.49 9.17
N ARG A 23 -6.52 3.34 9.62
CA ARG A 23 -5.89 3.24 10.95
C ARG A 23 -4.71 4.19 11.10
N MET A 24 -3.84 4.28 10.10
CA MET A 24 -2.68 5.19 10.13
C MET A 24 -3.12 6.66 10.24
N VAL A 25 -4.16 7.05 9.49
CA VAL A 25 -4.72 8.41 9.54
C VAL A 25 -5.33 8.70 10.89
N GLN A 26 -6.11 7.76 11.44
CA GLN A 26 -6.70 7.90 12.77
C GLN A 26 -5.61 8.07 13.84
N LEU A 27 -4.62 7.16 13.88
CA LEU A 27 -3.51 7.24 14.83
C LEU A 27 -2.68 8.51 14.63
N GLY A 28 -2.47 8.95 13.39
CA GLY A 28 -1.77 10.20 13.08
C GLY A 28 -2.52 11.44 13.57
N SER A 29 -3.86 11.40 13.55
CA SER A 29 -4.71 12.46 14.09
C SER A 29 -4.75 12.46 15.61
N GLU A 30 -4.67 11.29 16.26
CA GLU A 30 -4.78 11.14 17.72
C GLU A 30 -3.43 11.31 18.43
N LEU A 31 -2.36 10.77 17.87
CA LEU A 31 -1.05 10.60 18.53
C LEU A 31 0.07 11.40 17.86
N GLY A 32 -0.19 11.96 16.67
CA GLY A 32 0.79 12.64 15.85
C GLY A 32 1.60 11.70 14.95
N LEU A 33 2.19 12.27 13.89
CA LEU A 33 2.82 11.49 12.82
C LEU A 33 4.08 10.73 13.24
N MET A 34 4.76 11.18 14.30
CA MET A 34 5.99 10.55 14.81
C MET A 34 5.72 9.38 15.77
N HIS A 35 4.44 9.06 16.04
CA HIS A 35 4.11 7.99 16.96
C HIS A 35 4.53 6.62 16.38
N PRO A 36 5.15 5.72 17.18
CA PRO A 36 5.62 4.42 16.69
C PRO A 36 4.54 3.59 16.00
N GLU A 37 3.28 3.65 16.46
CA GLU A 37 2.19 2.93 15.81
C GLU A 37 1.82 3.47 14.42
N VAL A 38 2.00 4.78 14.18
CA VAL A 38 1.82 5.38 12.85
C VAL A 38 2.91 4.86 11.92
N HIS A 39 4.15 4.79 12.40
CA HIS A 39 5.27 4.23 11.64
C HIS A 39 5.08 2.73 11.35
N LEU A 40 4.55 1.95 12.29
CA LEU A 40 4.20 0.55 12.07
C LEU A 40 3.14 0.40 10.98
N CYS A 41 2.10 1.24 10.98
CA CYS A 41 1.11 1.24 9.91
C CYS A 41 1.73 1.61 8.56
N SER A 42 2.67 2.56 8.52
CA SER A 42 3.41 2.91 7.30
C SER A 42 4.19 1.72 6.75
N GLN A 43 4.93 0.99 7.60
CA GLN A 43 5.68 -0.19 7.18
C GLN A 43 4.76 -1.31 6.68
N GLN A 44 3.60 -1.49 7.31
CA GLN A 44 2.59 -2.44 6.85
C GLN A 44 2.02 -2.04 5.48
N LEU A 45 1.72 -0.75 5.27
CA LEU A 45 1.28 -0.23 3.98
C LEU A 45 2.32 -0.49 2.88
N ASP A 46 3.60 -0.26 3.16
CA ASP A 46 4.66 -0.50 2.17
C ASP A 46 4.67 -1.95 1.69
N VAL A 47 4.58 -2.92 2.61
CA VAL A 47 4.53 -4.34 2.27
C VAL A 47 3.27 -4.69 1.46
N LEU A 48 2.11 -4.17 1.86
CA LEU A 48 0.85 -4.43 1.16
C LEU A 48 0.84 -3.81 -0.25
N LEU A 49 1.39 -2.60 -0.40
CA LEU A 49 1.51 -1.91 -1.68
C LEU A 49 2.44 -2.64 -2.64
N LEU A 50 3.58 -3.15 -2.16
CA LEU A 50 4.49 -3.96 -2.99
C LEU A 50 3.76 -5.19 -3.56
N ARG A 51 3.05 -5.94 -2.71
CA ARG A 51 2.24 -7.09 -3.15
C ARG A 51 1.16 -6.69 -4.13
N TYR A 52 0.52 -5.54 -3.90
CA TYR A 52 -0.53 -5.04 -4.78
C TYR A 52 0.02 -4.72 -6.16
N TYR A 53 1.17 -4.06 -6.23
CA TYR A 53 1.82 -3.75 -7.50
C TYR A 53 2.32 -5.00 -8.22
N GLU A 54 2.75 -6.05 -7.52
CA GLU A 54 3.10 -7.32 -8.14
C GLU A 54 1.88 -7.99 -8.79
N ILE A 55 0.75 -8.08 -8.07
CA ILE A 55 -0.49 -8.65 -8.59
C ILE A 55 -1.06 -7.80 -9.73
N ASP A 56 -1.07 -6.47 -9.56
CA ASP A 56 -1.51 -5.52 -10.58
C ASP A 56 -0.63 -5.62 -11.84
N LYS A 57 0.69 -5.74 -11.67
CA LYS A 57 1.62 -6.00 -12.78
C LYS A 57 1.30 -7.31 -13.48
N ILE A 58 0.99 -8.39 -12.77
CA ILE A 58 0.62 -9.67 -13.40
C ILE A 58 -0.69 -9.52 -14.18
N ARG A 59 -1.69 -8.84 -13.61
CA ARG A 59 -2.99 -8.56 -14.27
C ARG A 59 -2.81 -7.70 -15.52
N ARG A 60 -1.90 -6.72 -15.49
CA ARG A 60 -1.57 -5.85 -16.64
C ARG A 60 -0.60 -6.47 -17.62
N SER A 61 0.29 -7.36 -17.21
CA SER A 61 1.27 -8.01 -18.10
C SER A 61 0.63 -9.11 -18.97
N GLY A 62 -0.58 -9.56 -18.60
CA GLY A 62 -1.49 -10.25 -19.53
C GLY A 62 -2.02 -9.35 -20.67
N GLY A 63 -1.72 -8.05 -20.66
CA GLY A 63 -2.06 -7.07 -21.68
C GLY A 63 -1.18 -5.81 -21.62
N GLN A 64 0.08 -5.91 -22.08
CA GLN A 64 1.04 -4.82 -22.36
C GLN A 64 1.33 -3.76 -21.27
N GLY A 65 2.62 -3.61 -20.95
CA GLY A 65 3.23 -2.30 -20.72
C GLY A 65 3.48 -1.91 -19.26
N THR A 66 4.66 -2.26 -18.76
CA THR A 66 5.26 -1.71 -17.53
C THR A 66 5.45 -0.20 -17.65
N LYS A 67 4.85 0.58 -16.77
CA LYS A 67 5.38 1.90 -16.38
C LYS A 67 5.98 1.77 -14.99
N SER A 68 7.31 1.87 -14.91
CA SER A 68 8.06 2.00 -13.66
C SER A 68 7.44 3.13 -12.82
N LEU A 69 6.93 2.80 -11.64
CA LEU A 69 6.75 3.80 -10.61
C LEU A 69 8.10 3.94 -9.90
N GLU A 70 8.89 4.92 -10.36
CA GLU A 70 9.99 5.46 -9.56
C GLU A 70 9.37 6.12 -8.33
N VAL A 71 9.36 5.40 -7.20
CA VAL A 71 9.08 6.03 -5.91
C VAL A 71 10.36 6.79 -5.54
N SER A 72 10.37 8.07 -5.94
CA SER A 72 11.39 9.03 -5.55
C SER A 72 11.32 9.22 -4.03
N ALA A 73 12.09 8.42 -3.31
CA ALA A 73 12.32 8.54 -1.89
C ALA A 73 13.07 9.86 -1.63
N SER A 74 12.34 10.94 -1.37
CA SER A 74 12.90 12.18 -0.86
C SER A 74 11.82 12.97 -0.14
N LYS A 75 11.57 12.63 1.13
CA LYS A 75 11.11 13.62 2.10
C LYS A 75 11.88 13.40 3.39
N GLU A 76 13.00 14.12 3.49
CA GLU A 76 13.62 14.51 4.75
C GLU A 76 12.53 14.96 5.72
N TYR A 77 12.32 14.18 6.79
CA TYR A 77 11.67 14.69 7.98
C TYR A 77 12.77 15.28 8.86
N THR A 78 13.15 16.52 8.56
CA THR A 78 13.80 17.39 9.53
C THR A 78 12.74 18.33 10.05
N LEU A 79 12.34 18.18 11.31
CA LEU A 79 11.77 19.30 12.04
C LEU A 79 12.38 19.28 13.44
N CYS A 80 13.30 20.22 13.64
CA CYS A 80 13.79 20.65 14.95
C CYS A 80 12.70 21.37 15.74
#